data_AF-A0A2D5Y8M4-F1
#
_entry.id   AF-A0A2D5Y8M4-F1
#
_cell.length_a   1.000
_cell.length_b   1.000
_cell.length_c   1.000
_cell.angle_alpha   90.00
_cell.angle_beta   90.00
_cell.angle_gamma   90.00
#
_symmetry.space_group_name_H-M   'P 1'
#
loop_
_entity.id
_entity.type
_entity.pdbx_description
1 polymer ?
#
loop_
_entity_poly.entity_id
_entity_poly.type
_entity_poly.pdbx_seq_one_letter_code
_entity_poly.pdbx_strand_id
1 'polypeptide(L)'
;MNRILSSLLVTFVILTICTPAGAQIHPKEALGRRVFDSFRQNKFSDFYLRSIFSLEEKQFRSLLFGIENYELRQNLNKFYRLDYPASAKNDEEKWKIAYAYTWRDQWRHIAHHSPKMVQRESFDPILREAKGFGIQWETTRLLAIEVLLDVHWKNNRFEVKRDRMIDQNKTDPDTLFFDRKLSYRIRLDKSTHGNAFMIGYSPEDSEKLYNHNILGNGSGQADVLLRFDTPFPDRLYYFCPDERGAGGPILIKDFDDSDKPNQRTDILLTFSFGQPEKAYQILVKDIISTPWGEVFCERPEWLGEVPLPRGLNFSR
;
A
#
# COMPACT_ATOMS: atom_id res chain seq x y z
N MET A 1 -47.53 50.81 -25.13
CA MET A 1 -46.35 50.44 -24.31
C MET A 1 -46.54 49.00 -23.84
N ASN A 2 -46.06 48.01 -24.61
CA ASN A 2 -44.77 47.32 -24.38
C ASN A 2 -44.69 46.76 -22.94
N ARG A 3 -44.67 45.47 -22.64
CA ARG A 3 -44.22 44.28 -23.39
C ARG A 3 -44.88 43.02 -22.83
N ILE A 4 -45.19 42.12 -23.76
CA ILE A 4 -45.31 40.68 -23.57
C ILE A 4 -43.91 40.14 -23.26
N LEU A 5 -43.77 39.28 -22.24
CA LEU A 5 -42.61 38.41 -22.06
C LEU A 5 -43.08 37.10 -21.40
N SER A 6 -43.63 36.25 -22.26
CA SER A 6 -43.76 34.82 -22.08
C SER A 6 -42.41 34.13 -22.29
N SER A 7 -42.24 33.00 -21.60
CA SER A 7 -41.31 31.90 -21.92
C SER A 7 -39.83 32.08 -21.55
N LEU A 8 -39.38 31.36 -20.52
CA LEU A 8 -38.66 30.08 -20.64
C LEU A 8 -38.07 29.76 -19.26
N LEU A 9 -38.78 28.93 -18.48
CA LEU A 9 -38.21 28.32 -17.28
C LEU A 9 -37.40 27.12 -17.78
N VAL A 10 -36.12 27.34 -18.02
CA VAL A 10 -35.16 26.25 -18.33
C VAL A 10 -35.00 25.43 -17.06
N THR A 11 -35.80 24.37 -16.93
CA THR A 11 -35.59 23.35 -15.92
C THR A 11 -34.35 22.58 -16.34
N PHE A 12 -33.21 22.89 -15.71
CA PHE A 12 -32.00 22.09 -15.84
C PHE A 12 -32.26 20.76 -15.13
N VAL A 13 -32.81 19.78 -15.86
CA VAL A 13 -32.81 18.39 -15.41
C VAL A 13 -31.35 17.99 -15.40
N ILE A 14 -30.73 18.06 -14.23
CA ILE A 14 -29.49 17.34 -13.95
C ILE A 14 -29.87 15.87 -14.07
N LEU A 15 -29.71 15.32 -15.28
CA LEU A 15 -29.54 13.90 -15.47
C LEU A 15 -28.24 13.57 -14.73
N THR A 16 -28.38 13.23 -13.44
CA THR A 16 -27.44 12.35 -12.78
C THR A 16 -27.40 11.10 -13.63
N ILE A 17 -26.39 11.03 -14.50
CA ILE A 17 -25.91 9.77 -15.04
C ILE A 17 -25.47 9.01 -13.79
N CYS A 18 -26.40 8.23 -13.24
CA CYS A 18 -26.06 7.09 -12.41
C CYS A 18 -25.23 6.19 -13.30
N THR A 19 -23.92 6.43 -13.31
CA THR A 19 -22.99 5.38 -13.66
C THR A 19 -23.35 4.23 -12.73
N PRO A 20 -23.61 3.02 -13.24
CA PRO A 20 -23.68 1.87 -12.36
C PRO A 20 -22.39 1.92 -11.54
N ALA A 21 -22.51 1.74 -10.21
CA ALA A 21 -21.36 1.60 -9.32
C ALA A 21 -20.58 0.35 -9.73
N GLY A 22 -19.85 0.43 -10.85
CA GLY A 22 -18.78 -0.48 -11.18
C GLY A 22 -17.84 -0.40 -10.00
N ALA A 23 -17.54 -1.56 -9.42
CA ALA A 23 -16.68 -1.67 -8.26
C ALA A 23 -15.44 -0.78 -8.47
N GLN A 24 -15.39 0.35 -7.78
CA GLN A 24 -14.28 1.29 -7.90
C GLN A 24 -13.01 0.53 -7.54
N ILE A 25 -12.09 0.41 -8.50
CA ILE A 25 -10.80 -0.24 -8.30
C ILE A 25 -10.06 0.54 -7.21
N HIS A 26 -9.50 -0.19 -6.25
CA HIS A 26 -8.76 0.41 -5.15
C HIS A 26 -7.57 1.25 -5.71
N PRO A 27 -7.28 2.46 -5.21
CA PRO A 27 -6.21 3.30 -5.76
C PRO A 27 -4.84 2.61 -5.84
N LYS A 28 -4.49 1.81 -4.82
CA LYS A 28 -3.27 1.00 -4.80
C LYS A 28 -3.26 -0.11 -5.86
N GLU A 29 -4.40 -0.74 -6.12
CA GLU A 29 -4.53 -1.72 -7.21
C GLU A 29 -4.38 -1.02 -8.58
N ALA A 30 -4.98 0.15 -8.75
CA ALA A 30 -4.83 0.96 -9.96
C ALA A 30 -3.37 1.41 -10.18
N LEU A 31 -2.64 1.76 -9.12
CA LEU A 31 -1.20 2.05 -9.16
C LEU A 31 -0.42 0.82 -9.65
N GLY A 32 -0.62 -0.34 -9.02
CA GLY A 32 0.09 -1.57 -9.37
C GLY A 32 -0.09 -1.95 -10.83
N ARG A 33 -1.31 -1.80 -11.36
CA ARG A 33 -1.61 -2.04 -12.78
C ARG A 33 -0.86 -1.05 -13.68
N ARG A 34 -0.84 0.25 -13.34
CA ARG A 34 -0.11 1.27 -14.11
C ARG A 34 1.40 1.02 -14.11
N VAL A 35 1.97 0.64 -12.98
CA VAL A 35 3.39 0.28 -12.88
C VAL A 35 3.69 -0.94 -13.73
N PHE A 36 2.90 -2.01 -13.63
CA PHE A 36 3.06 -3.19 -14.48
C PHE A 36 2.96 -2.86 -15.98
N ASP A 37 1.93 -2.11 -16.37
CA ASP A 37 1.71 -1.72 -17.77
C ASP A 37 2.85 -0.83 -18.30
N SER A 38 3.50 -0.04 -17.44
CA SER A 38 4.66 0.76 -17.84
C SER A 38 5.86 -0.11 -18.26
N PHE A 39 6.11 -1.23 -17.58
CA PHE A 39 7.12 -2.21 -18.02
C PHE A 39 6.67 -2.91 -19.29
N ARG A 40 5.40 -3.36 -19.30
CA ARG A 40 4.81 -4.06 -20.46
C ARG A 40 4.92 -3.26 -21.76
N GLN A 41 4.77 -1.95 -21.68
CA GLN A 41 4.80 -1.03 -22.83
C GLN A 41 6.16 -0.32 -23.00
N ASN A 42 7.13 -0.61 -22.14
CA ASN A 42 8.42 0.10 -22.07
C ASN A 42 8.23 1.64 -22.00
N LYS A 43 7.28 2.10 -21.18
CA LYS A 43 6.84 3.50 -21.10
C LYS A 43 7.27 4.14 -19.79
N PHE A 44 8.54 4.52 -19.72
CA PHE A 44 9.14 5.13 -18.52
C PHE A 44 8.39 6.36 -17.99
N SER A 45 7.78 7.18 -18.86
CA SER A 45 7.01 8.35 -18.42
C SER A 45 5.87 7.98 -17.46
N ASP A 46 5.18 6.87 -17.74
CA ASP A 46 4.02 6.43 -16.95
C ASP A 46 4.47 5.84 -15.61
N PHE A 47 5.64 5.19 -15.59
CA PHE A 47 6.33 4.77 -14.38
C PHE A 47 6.74 5.97 -13.51
N TYR A 48 7.40 6.96 -14.13
CA TYR A 48 7.94 8.13 -13.44
C TYR A 48 6.84 8.93 -12.73
N LEU A 49 5.70 9.15 -13.40
CA LEU A 49 4.52 9.85 -12.86
C LEU A 49 3.85 9.16 -11.66
N ARG A 50 4.31 7.98 -11.26
CA ARG A 50 3.87 7.24 -10.07
C ARG A 50 4.94 7.16 -8.99
N SER A 51 6.09 7.80 -9.20
CA SER A 51 7.17 7.87 -8.24
C SER A 51 7.12 9.16 -7.44
N ILE A 52 7.67 9.13 -6.22
CA ILE A 52 7.87 10.33 -5.39
C ILE A 52 8.68 11.42 -6.12
N PHE A 53 9.56 11.04 -7.05
CA PHE A 53 10.38 11.96 -7.84
C PHE A 53 9.58 12.82 -8.83
N SER A 54 8.34 12.44 -9.15
CA SER A 54 7.47 13.24 -10.02
C SER A 54 6.76 14.39 -9.33
N LEU A 55 6.78 14.45 -7.99
CA LEU A 55 6.13 15.52 -7.26
C LEU A 55 6.86 16.85 -7.47
N GLU A 56 6.09 17.91 -7.63
CA GLU A 56 6.60 19.28 -7.60
C GLU A 56 6.87 19.75 -6.16
N GLU A 57 7.68 20.81 -5.98
CA GLU A 57 8.06 21.29 -4.66
C GLU A 57 6.84 21.58 -3.76
N LYS A 58 5.82 22.23 -4.30
CA LYS A 58 4.59 22.55 -3.56
C LYS A 58 3.85 21.27 -3.14
N GLN A 59 3.83 20.26 -4.01
CA GLN A 59 3.18 18.98 -3.74
C GLN A 59 3.94 18.21 -2.66
N PHE A 60 5.26 18.06 -2.82
CA PHE A 60 6.12 17.40 -1.85
C PHE A 60 6.06 18.08 -0.48
N ARG A 61 6.13 19.41 -0.46
CA ARG A 61 6.02 20.22 0.76
C ARG A 61 4.71 19.94 1.50
N SER A 62 3.59 19.93 0.78
CA SER A 62 2.25 19.69 1.35
C SER A 62 2.06 18.24 1.79
N LEU A 63 2.56 17.27 1.02
CA LEU A 63 2.57 15.86 1.38
C LEU A 63 3.30 15.65 2.69
N LEU A 64 4.54 16.13 2.77
CA LEU A 64 5.39 15.94 3.93
C LEU A 64 4.77 16.57 5.18
N PHE A 65 4.22 17.78 5.07
CA PHE A 65 3.58 18.48 6.19
C PHE A 65 2.36 17.73 6.74
N GLY A 66 1.48 17.30 5.84
CA GLY A 66 0.21 16.67 6.17
C GLY A 66 0.27 15.15 6.29
N ILE A 67 1.46 14.57 6.43
CA ILE A 67 1.59 13.11 6.48
C ILE A 67 1.08 12.59 7.83
N GLU A 68 0.00 11.81 7.79
CA GLU A 68 -0.60 11.17 8.96
C GLU A 68 0.08 9.81 9.24
N ASN A 69 1.37 9.82 9.55
CA ASN A 69 2.17 8.61 9.79
C ASN A 69 3.25 8.89 10.84
N TYR A 70 3.16 8.22 11.99
CA TYR A 70 4.08 8.45 13.11
C TYR A 70 5.53 8.11 12.75
N GLU A 71 5.78 6.92 12.20
CA GLU A 71 7.12 6.42 11.85
C GLU A 71 7.83 7.36 10.87
N LEU A 72 7.12 7.86 9.86
CA LEU A 72 7.66 8.81 8.88
C LEU A 72 7.99 10.15 9.53
N ARG A 73 7.11 10.69 10.39
CA ARG A 73 7.41 11.92 11.15
C ARG A 73 8.61 11.73 12.07
N GLN A 74 8.73 10.60 12.74
CA GLN A 74 9.90 10.31 13.59
C GLN A 74 11.19 10.20 12.77
N ASN A 75 11.15 9.57 11.60
CA ASN A 75 12.32 9.50 10.72
C ASN A 75 12.76 10.89 10.25
N LEU A 76 11.82 11.79 10.00
CA LEU A 76 12.11 13.18 9.64
C LEU A 76 12.66 13.99 10.82
N ASN A 77 12.11 13.78 12.02
CA ASN A 77 12.58 14.42 13.24
C ASN A 77 14.05 14.08 13.54
N LYS A 78 14.55 12.89 13.16
CA LYS A 78 15.97 12.52 13.31
C LYS A 78 16.93 13.44 12.54
N PHE A 79 16.47 14.16 11.52
CA PHE A 79 17.28 15.14 10.80
C PHE A 79 17.35 16.51 11.51
N TYR A 80 16.43 16.78 12.44
CA TYR A 80 16.47 17.99 13.25
C TYR A 80 17.47 17.80 14.41
N ARG A 81 18.51 18.64 14.44
CA ARG A 81 19.64 18.52 15.38
C ARG A 81 19.72 19.65 16.42
N LEU A 82 18.82 20.62 16.36
CA LEU A 82 18.79 21.74 17.29
C LEU A 82 17.92 21.39 18.50
N ASP A 83 18.15 22.08 19.60
CA ASP A 83 17.26 21.97 20.76
C ASP A 83 15.89 22.57 20.43
N TYR A 84 14.83 21.88 20.85
CA TYR A 84 13.49 22.42 20.75
C TYR A 84 13.34 23.64 21.67
N PRO A 85 12.70 24.73 21.20
CA PRO A 85 12.41 25.88 22.05
C PRO A 85 11.45 25.48 23.16
N ALA A 86 11.51 26.16 24.31
CA ALA A 86 10.63 25.91 25.45
C ALA A 86 9.12 26.09 25.14
N SER A 87 8.79 26.76 24.03
CA SER A 87 7.43 26.89 23.53
C SER A 87 6.87 25.60 22.90
N ALA A 88 7.71 24.63 22.53
CA ALA A 88 7.30 23.37 21.91
C ALA A 88 6.95 22.33 22.99
N LYS A 89 5.70 22.33 23.42
CA LYS A 89 5.18 21.53 24.55
C LYS A 89 4.72 20.14 24.15
N ASN A 90 4.30 19.95 22.90
CA ASN A 90 3.76 18.67 22.41
C ASN A 90 4.45 18.22 21.11
N ASP A 91 4.21 16.96 20.73
CA ASP A 91 4.86 16.34 19.56
C ASP A 91 4.45 16.99 18.24
N GLU A 92 3.24 17.56 18.16
CA GLU A 92 2.77 18.28 16.97
C GLU A 92 3.51 19.61 16.77
N GLU A 93 3.78 20.35 17.85
CA GLU A 93 4.59 21.57 17.81
C GLU A 93 6.05 21.27 17.46
N LYS A 94 6.62 20.21 18.07
CA LYS A 94 7.96 19.73 17.74
C LYS A 94 8.05 19.31 16.26
N TRP A 95 7.03 18.61 15.75
CA TRP A 95 6.92 18.25 14.35
C TRP A 95 6.93 19.48 13.45
N LYS A 96 6.08 20.48 13.71
CA LYS A 96 6.02 21.72 12.90
C LYS A 96 7.36 22.45 12.85
N ILE A 97 8.07 22.50 13.97
CA ILE A 97 9.40 23.10 14.05
C ILE A 97 10.38 22.26 13.23
N ALA A 98 10.53 20.97 13.53
CA ALA A 98 11.46 20.09 12.82
C ALA A 98 11.22 20.10 11.30
N TYR A 99 9.95 20.00 10.88
CA TYR A 99 9.53 20.12 9.50
C TYR A 99 10.04 21.42 8.87
N ALA A 100 9.81 22.58 9.50
CA ALA A 100 10.18 23.89 8.96
C ALA A 100 11.69 24.01 8.65
N TYR A 101 12.53 23.28 9.40
CA TYR A 101 13.97 23.23 9.20
C TYR A 101 14.40 22.15 8.18
N THR A 102 13.74 21.00 8.12
CA THR A 102 14.25 19.83 7.39
C THR A 102 13.63 19.61 6.02
N TRP A 103 12.40 20.08 5.76
CA TRP A 103 11.65 19.69 4.55
C TRP A 103 12.37 20.06 3.25
N ARG A 104 13.05 21.20 3.22
CA ARG A 104 13.72 21.71 2.01
C ARG A 104 14.93 20.86 1.64
N ASP A 105 15.64 20.31 2.61
CA ASP A 105 16.77 19.43 2.36
C ASP A 105 16.31 18.06 1.84
N GLN A 106 15.17 17.56 2.33
CA GLN A 106 14.54 16.35 1.77
C GLN A 106 14.06 16.59 0.34
N TRP A 107 13.46 17.75 0.07
CA TRP A 107 13.08 18.14 -1.28
C TRP A 107 14.29 18.20 -2.21
N ARG A 108 15.36 18.87 -1.78
CA ARG A 108 16.62 18.93 -2.54
C ARG A 108 17.13 17.53 -2.83
N HIS A 109 17.19 16.64 -1.85
CA HIS A 109 17.65 15.27 -2.07
C HIS A 109 16.92 14.58 -3.23
N ILE A 110 15.58 14.70 -3.28
CA ILE A 110 14.76 14.13 -4.35
C ILE A 110 14.96 14.89 -5.67
N ALA A 111 14.95 16.22 -5.65
CA ALA A 111 15.05 17.08 -6.83
C ALA A 111 16.39 16.95 -7.57
N HIS A 112 17.47 16.50 -6.91
CA HIS A 112 18.75 16.22 -7.58
C HIS A 112 18.71 14.95 -8.45
N HIS A 113 17.70 14.10 -8.29
CA HIS A 113 17.54 12.89 -9.11
C HIS A 113 16.79 13.24 -10.40
N SER A 114 17.54 13.38 -11.49
CA SER A 114 16.95 13.61 -12.81
C SER A 114 16.10 12.40 -13.26
N PRO A 115 15.09 12.59 -14.14
CA PRO A 115 14.31 11.48 -14.69
C PRO A 115 15.18 10.37 -15.31
N LYS A 116 16.30 10.74 -15.97
CA LYS A 116 17.25 9.77 -16.54
C LYS A 116 17.95 8.93 -15.48
N MET A 117 18.27 9.51 -14.31
CA MET A 117 18.82 8.75 -13.18
C MET A 117 17.78 7.77 -12.64
N VAL A 118 16.53 8.22 -12.45
CA VAL A 118 15.43 7.36 -11.99
C VAL A 118 15.17 6.21 -12.96
N GLN A 119 15.19 6.48 -14.28
CA GLN A 119 15.06 5.44 -15.29
C GLN A 119 16.16 4.38 -15.14
N ARG A 120 17.42 4.81 -15.13
CA ARG A 120 18.59 3.93 -15.06
C ARG A 120 18.62 3.08 -13.78
N GLU A 121 18.15 3.64 -12.67
CA GLU A 121 18.30 3.06 -11.34
C GLU A 121 17.08 2.27 -10.85
N SER A 122 15.90 2.52 -11.43
CA SER A 122 14.64 1.91 -10.96
C SER A 122 13.81 1.23 -12.05
N PHE A 123 13.90 1.69 -13.30
CA PHE A 123 13.10 1.14 -14.41
C PHE A 123 13.89 0.14 -15.25
N ASP A 124 15.06 0.55 -15.75
CA ASP A 124 15.94 -0.27 -16.58
C ASP A 124 16.42 -1.57 -15.88
N PRO A 125 16.65 -1.61 -14.55
CA PRO A 125 17.01 -2.85 -13.87
C PRO A 125 15.93 -3.93 -14.01
N ILE A 126 14.65 -3.59 -13.84
CA ILE A 126 13.54 -4.54 -14.01
C ILE A 126 13.50 -5.09 -15.44
N LEU A 127 13.68 -4.23 -16.45
CA LEU A 127 13.72 -4.66 -17.85
C LEU A 127 14.92 -5.55 -18.15
N ARG A 128 16.08 -5.24 -17.56
CA ARG A 128 17.32 -6.02 -17.73
C ARG A 128 17.22 -7.40 -17.10
N GLU A 129 16.71 -7.48 -15.87
CA GLU A 129 16.49 -8.75 -15.18
C GLU A 129 15.51 -9.62 -15.97
N ALA A 130 14.37 -9.05 -16.40
CA ALA A 130 13.39 -9.76 -17.22
C ALA A 130 13.99 -10.30 -18.54
N LYS A 131 14.88 -9.52 -19.18
CA LYS A 131 15.62 -9.97 -20.38
C LYS A 131 16.49 -11.20 -20.09
N GLY A 132 17.05 -11.34 -18.89
CA GLY A 132 17.80 -12.52 -18.46
C GLY A 132 16.98 -13.83 -18.49
N PHE A 133 15.66 -13.73 -18.35
CA PHE A 133 14.71 -14.84 -18.45
C PHE A 133 14.08 -14.99 -19.85
N GLY A 134 14.52 -14.18 -20.82
CA GLY A 134 13.95 -14.15 -22.17
C GLY A 134 12.53 -13.60 -22.23
N ILE A 135 12.11 -12.84 -21.22
CA ILE A 135 10.75 -12.29 -21.13
C ILE A 135 10.49 -11.28 -22.24
N GLN A 136 9.40 -11.51 -22.97
CA GLN A 136 8.82 -10.57 -23.93
C GLN A 136 7.65 -9.85 -23.27
N TRP A 137 7.92 -8.64 -22.79
CA TRP A 137 7.00 -7.86 -21.96
C TRP A 137 5.59 -7.77 -22.54
N GLU A 138 5.46 -7.50 -23.83
CA GLU A 138 4.19 -7.40 -24.55
C GLU A 138 3.29 -8.65 -24.47
N THR A 139 3.88 -9.82 -24.20
CA THR A 139 3.17 -11.11 -24.06
C THR A 139 2.90 -11.50 -22.61
N THR A 140 3.45 -10.76 -21.64
CA THR A 140 3.25 -11.04 -20.22
C THR A 140 1.80 -10.81 -19.80
N ARG A 141 1.34 -11.59 -18.83
CA ARG A 141 0.00 -11.46 -18.26
C ARG A 141 0.09 -11.18 -16.78
N LEU A 142 -0.47 -10.06 -16.33
CA LEU A 142 -0.65 -9.79 -14.91
C LEU A 142 -1.64 -10.78 -14.30
N LEU A 143 -1.21 -11.53 -13.28
CA LEU A 143 -2.04 -12.49 -12.55
C LEU A 143 -2.66 -11.86 -11.31
N ALA A 144 -1.88 -11.06 -10.56
CA ALA A 144 -2.35 -10.48 -9.31
C ALA A 144 -1.60 -9.19 -8.93
N ILE A 145 -2.30 -8.35 -8.16
CA ILE A 145 -1.77 -7.20 -7.44
C ILE A 145 -2.21 -7.38 -5.99
N GLU A 146 -1.26 -7.59 -5.08
CA GLU A 146 -1.53 -7.91 -3.68
C GLU A 146 -0.66 -7.04 -2.78
N VAL A 147 -1.18 -6.60 -1.64
CA VAL A 147 -0.36 -6.01 -0.59
C VAL A 147 0.44 -7.11 0.07
N LEU A 148 1.76 -6.98 0.09
CA LEU A 148 2.64 -7.91 0.79
C LEU A 148 2.79 -7.47 2.25
N LEU A 149 2.53 -8.38 3.17
CA LEU A 149 2.82 -8.24 4.59
C LEU A 149 3.73 -9.38 5.01
N ASP A 150 5.01 -9.09 5.19
CA ASP A 150 5.95 -10.06 5.76
C ASP A 150 5.71 -10.17 7.27
N VAL A 151 5.65 -11.41 7.76
CA VAL A 151 5.40 -11.75 9.16
C VAL A 151 6.55 -12.57 9.71
N HIS A 152 7.04 -12.14 10.86
CA HIS A 152 8.10 -12.81 11.60
C HIS A 152 7.60 -13.17 13.00
N TRP A 153 8.15 -14.23 13.58
CA TRP A 153 7.96 -14.54 15.00
C TRP A 153 9.11 -13.97 15.81
N LYS A 154 8.81 -13.10 16.78
CA LYS A 154 9.80 -12.51 17.66
C LYS A 154 9.18 -12.19 19.00
N ASN A 155 9.90 -12.46 20.09
CA ASN A 155 9.43 -12.17 21.46
C ASN A 155 8.04 -12.77 21.76
N ASN A 156 7.83 -14.03 21.34
CA ASN A 156 6.56 -14.77 21.52
C ASN A 156 5.34 -14.09 20.87
N ARG A 157 5.55 -13.38 19.76
CA ARG A 157 4.46 -12.76 19.00
C ARG A 157 4.78 -12.66 17.52
N PHE A 158 3.72 -12.47 16.72
CA PHE A 158 3.84 -12.06 15.34
C PHE A 158 4.23 -10.59 15.25
N GLU A 159 5.32 -10.32 14.54
CA GLU A 159 5.73 -8.99 14.11
C GLU A 159 5.38 -8.81 12.64
N VAL A 160 4.55 -7.82 12.37
CA VAL A 160 4.07 -7.45 11.03
C VAL A 160 4.45 -6.00 10.76
N LYS A 161 4.92 -5.69 9.54
CA LYS A 161 5.14 -4.31 9.09
C LYS A 161 3.85 -3.52 9.29
N ARG A 162 3.93 -2.44 10.07
CA ARG A 162 2.81 -1.56 10.40
C ARG A 162 3.29 -0.13 10.57
N ASP A 163 2.40 0.81 10.26
CA ASP A 163 2.57 2.23 10.55
C ASP A 163 1.47 2.66 11.52
N ARG A 164 1.78 3.62 12.39
CA ARG A 164 0.91 4.06 13.47
C ARG A 164 0.37 5.45 13.24
N MET A 165 -0.80 5.69 13.84
CA MET A 165 -1.37 7.03 14.00
C MET A 165 -0.41 7.92 14.80
N ILE A 166 -0.45 9.22 14.52
CA ILE A 166 0.32 10.22 15.29
C ILE A 166 -0.14 10.27 16.74
N ASP A 167 -1.46 10.23 16.96
CA ASP A 167 -2.03 10.07 18.29
C ASP A 167 -1.97 8.60 18.72
N GLN A 168 -0.91 8.26 19.45
CA GLN A 168 -0.65 6.91 19.92
C GLN A 168 -1.67 6.41 20.95
N ASN A 169 -2.50 7.29 21.53
CA ASN A 169 -3.52 6.89 22.49
C ASN A 169 -4.82 6.43 21.80
N LYS A 170 -4.98 6.67 20.49
CA LYS A 170 -6.21 6.32 19.76
C LYS A 170 -6.34 4.83 19.45
N THR A 171 -5.23 4.13 19.28
CA THR A 171 -5.22 2.75 18.80
C THR A 171 -4.16 1.93 19.49
N ASP A 172 -4.44 0.64 19.66
CA ASP A 172 -3.47 -0.33 20.16
C ASP A 172 -2.21 -0.31 19.25
N PRO A 173 -0.98 -0.29 19.82
CA PRO A 173 0.27 -0.31 19.05
C PRO A 173 0.42 -1.46 18.06
N ASP A 174 -0.32 -2.55 18.27
CA ASP A 174 -0.29 -3.77 17.47
C ASP A 174 -1.45 -3.87 16.47
N THR A 175 -2.21 -2.77 16.33
CA THR A 175 -3.26 -2.64 15.33
C THR A 175 -2.70 -2.67 13.92
N LEU A 176 -3.26 -3.54 13.10
CA LEU A 176 -3.10 -3.50 11.64
C LEU A 176 -4.28 -2.78 11.01
N PHE A 177 -4.02 -1.94 10.01
CA PHE A 177 -5.06 -1.27 9.23
C PHE A 177 -5.07 -1.85 7.83
N PHE A 178 -6.18 -2.47 7.44
CA PHE A 178 -6.37 -3.00 6.10
C PHE A 178 -7.44 -2.18 5.37
N ASP A 179 -7.22 -1.92 4.09
CA ASP A 179 -8.15 -1.27 3.20
C ASP A 179 -9.16 -2.29 2.64
N ARG A 180 -10.43 -1.92 2.61
CA ARG A 180 -11.49 -2.68 1.94
C ARG A 180 -11.18 -2.79 0.44
N LYS A 181 -11.65 -3.88 -0.19
CA LYS A 181 -11.50 -4.18 -1.63
C LYS A 181 -10.07 -4.43 -2.11
N LEU A 182 -9.08 -4.44 -1.21
CA LEU A 182 -7.69 -4.77 -1.52
C LEU A 182 -7.37 -6.22 -1.12
N SER A 183 -6.49 -6.87 -1.87
CA SER A 183 -6.01 -8.23 -1.57
C SER A 183 -4.71 -8.15 -0.77
N TYR A 184 -4.57 -8.97 0.26
CA TYR A 184 -3.38 -9.06 1.10
C TYR A 184 -2.76 -10.45 1.04
N ARG A 185 -1.46 -10.51 0.80
CA ARG A 185 -0.63 -11.69 0.92
C ARG A 185 0.24 -11.54 2.15
N ILE A 186 -0.10 -12.30 3.18
CA ILE A 186 0.67 -12.42 4.41
C ILE A 186 1.70 -13.51 4.20
N ARG A 187 2.97 -13.12 4.13
CA ARG A 187 4.09 -14.05 3.91
C ARG A 187 4.70 -14.42 5.25
N LEU A 188 4.59 -15.71 5.57
CA LEU A 188 5.14 -16.30 6.78
C LEU A 188 6.59 -16.75 6.49
N ASP A 189 7.51 -16.43 7.39
CA ASP A 189 8.91 -16.85 7.25
C ASP A 189 9.23 -18.10 8.10
N LYS A 190 10.49 -18.53 8.07
CA LYS A 190 10.92 -19.71 8.83
C LYS A 190 10.75 -19.56 10.34
N SER A 191 10.73 -18.34 10.87
CA SER A 191 10.59 -18.10 12.31
C SER A 191 9.18 -18.37 12.81
N THR A 192 8.17 -18.29 11.93
CA THR A 192 6.77 -18.60 12.29
C THR A 192 6.47 -20.10 12.32
N HIS A 193 7.40 -20.95 11.88
CA HIS A 193 7.19 -22.39 11.84
C HIS A 193 6.86 -22.94 13.23
N GLY A 194 5.72 -23.63 13.34
CA GLY A 194 5.21 -24.15 14.62
C GLY A 194 4.24 -23.21 15.34
N ASN A 195 4.06 -21.98 14.86
CA ASN A 195 3.08 -21.03 15.38
C ASN A 195 2.01 -20.78 14.31
N ALA A 196 0.76 -21.16 14.59
CA ALA A 196 -0.34 -20.99 13.63
C ALA A 196 -0.77 -19.52 13.54
N PHE A 197 -0.65 -18.91 12.35
CA PHE A 197 -1.16 -17.55 12.12
C PHE A 197 -2.64 -17.63 11.75
N MET A 198 -3.51 -17.16 12.65
CA MET A 198 -4.96 -17.20 12.48
C MET A 198 -5.55 -15.80 12.37
N ILE A 199 -6.60 -15.65 11.57
CA ILE A 199 -7.47 -14.47 11.53
C ILE A 199 -8.89 -14.87 11.93
N GLY A 200 -9.46 -14.13 12.89
CA GLY A 200 -10.79 -14.41 13.45
C GLY A 200 -11.56 -13.17 13.90
N TYR A 201 -12.82 -13.39 14.28
CA TYR A 201 -13.73 -12.37 14.82
C TYR A 201 -13.49 -12.07 16.30
N SER A 202 -12.73 -12.92 16.98
CA SER A 202 -12.37 -12.78 18.39
C SER A 202 -10.87 -13.03 18.55
N PRO A 203 -10.19 -12.31 19.46
CA PRO A 203 -8.80 -12.60 19.77
C PRO A 203 -8.69 -14.00 20.38
N GLU A 204 -7.66 -14.75 19.97
CA GLU A 204 -7.25 -16.01 20.60
C GLU A 204 -8.33 -17.10 20.65
N ASP A 205 -9.32 -17.05 19.74
CA ASP A 205 -10.46 -17.97 19.71
C ASP A 205 -10.53 -18.66 18.34
N SER A 206 -9.96 -19.87 18.26
CA SER A 206 -9.93 -20.69 17.05
C SER A 206 -11.31 -21.18 16.61
N GLU A 207 -12.34 -21.09 17.45
CA GLU A 207 -13.72 -21.43 17.05
C GLU A 207 -14.39 -20.27 16.30
N LYS A 208 -13.83 -19.05 16.39
CA LYS A 208 -14.35 -17.84 15.76
C LYS A 208 -13.49 -17.37 14.60
N LEU A 209 -12.98 -18.30 13.80
CA LEU A 209 -12.18 -17.99 12.62
C LEU A 209 -12.99 -17.25 11.55
N TYR A 210 -12.32 -16.32 10.89
CA TYR A 210 -12.82 -15.68 9.68
C TYR A 210 -12.43 -16.58 8.51
N ASN A 211 -13.40 -17.29 7.91
CA ASN A 211 -13.13 -18.27 6.85
C ASN A 211 -13.58 -17.81 5.45
N HIS A 212 -14.03 -16.56 5.32
CA HIS A 212 -14.55 -16.02 4.06
C HIS A 212 -13.41 -15.43 3.20
N ASN A 213 -13.15 -15.99 2.03
CA ASN A 213 -12.12 -15.53 1.08
C ASN A 213 -10.73 -15.36 1.70
N ILE A 214 -10.38 -16.29 2.58
CA ILE A 214 -9.03 -16.47 3.10
C ILE A 214 -8.54 -17.85 2.71
N LEU A 215 -7.31 -17.94 2.23
CA LEU A 215 -6.62 -19.18 1.91
C LEU A 215 -5.41 -19.31 2.83
N GLY A 216 -5.28 -20.46 3.49
CA GLY A 216 -4.16 -20.71 4.40
C GLY A 216 -4.35 -20.15 5.82
N ASN A 217 -5.57 -19.79 6.22
CA ASN A 217 -5.84 -19.39 7.61
C ASN A 217 -5.42 -20.51 8.59
N GLY A 218 -4.67 -20.15 9.63
CA GLY A 218 -4.08 -21.12 10.57
C GLY A 218 -2.77 -21.76 10.09
N SER A 219 -2.20 -21.34 8.95
CA SER A 219 -0.87 -21.80 8.54
C SER A 219 0.23 -21.16 9.38
N GLY A 220 1.29 -21.91 9.67
CA GLY A 220 2.55 -21.38 10.22
C GLY A 220 3.73 -21.40 9.24
N GLN A 221 3.50 -21.87 8.00
CA GLN A 221 4.57 -22.15 7.02
C GLN A 221 4.29 -21.64 5.61
N ALA A 222 3.02 -21.48 5.23
CA ALA A 222 2.64 -21.08 3.88
C ALA A 222 1.86 -19.77 3.91
N ASP A 223 1.99 -18.98 2.85
CA ASP A 223 1.30 -17.70 2.71
C ASP A 223 -0.20 -17.80 3.03
N VAL A 224 -0.67 -16.78 3.73
CA VAL A 224 -2.09 -16.52 3.93
C VAL A 224 -2.52 -15.45 2.93
N LEU A 225 -3.45 -15.81 2.04
CA LEU A 225 -4.04 -14.87 1.08
C LEU A 225 -5.43 -14.50 1.55
N LEU A 226 -5.75 -13.22 1.62
CA LEU A 226 -7.08 -12.75 1.99
C LEU A 226 -7.54 -11.60 1.09
N ARG A 227 -8.84 -11.60 0.79
CA ARG A 227 -9.54 -10.45 0.24
C ARG A 227 -10.87 -10.32 0.97
N PHE A 228 -11.13 -9.14 1.54
CA PHE A 228 -12.43 -8.90 2.16
C PHE A 228 -13.50 -8.74 1.09
N ASP A 229 -14.64 -9.38 1.30
CA ASP A 229 -15.82 -9.27 0.45
C ASP A 229 -16.95 -8.58 1.20
N THR A 230 -17.97 -8.15 0.45
CA THR A 230 -19.17 -7.54 1.01
C THR A 230 -20.09 -8.58 1.64
N PRO A 231 -20.62 -8.36 2.87
CA PRO A 231 -20.37 -7.20 3.74
C PRO A 231 -18.97 -7.25 4.37
N PHE A 232 -18.24 -6.13 4.30
CA PHE A 232 -16.89 -6.06 4.87
C PHE A 232 -16.96 -6.13 6.40
N PRO A 233 -16.16 -6.97 7.07
CA PRO A 233 -15.99 -6.86 8.51
C PRO A 233 -15.31 -5.52 8.83
N ASP A 234 -15.67 -4.87 9.92
CA ASP A 234 -15.00 -3.62 10.36
C ASP A 234 -13.78 -3.92 11.25
N ARG A 235 -13.80 -5.07 11.93
CA ARG A 235 -12.75 -5.50 12.85
C ARG A 235 -12.59 -7.02 12.79
N LEU A 236 -11.34 -7.44 12.75
CA LEU A 236 -10.88 -8.82 12.95
C LEU A 236 -9.70 -8.80 13.92
N TYR A 237 -9.14 -9.97 14.18
CA TYR A 237 -7.94 -10.16 14.99
C TYR A 237 -7.02 -11.14 14.30
N TYR A 238 -5.71 -10.84 14.26
CA TYR A 238 -4.69 -11.86 14.00
C TYR A 238 -4.18 -12.40 15.33
N PHE A 239 -3.92 -13.70 15.43
CA PHE A 239 -3.45 -14.33 16.68
C PHE A 239 -2.78 -15.67 16.43
N CYS A 240 -2.08 -16.17 17.46
CA CYS A 240 -1.68 -17.57 17.59
C CYS A 240 -2.58 -18.21 18.66
N PRO A 241 -3.25 -19.33 18.40
CA PRO A 241 -4.10 -19.98 19.41
C PRO A 241 -3.29 -20.53 20.59
N ASP A 242 -2.02 -20.87 20.35
CA ASP A 242 -1.15 -21.52 21.33
C ASP A 242 -0.35 -20.52 22.20
N GLU A 243 -0.37 -19.23 21.85
CA GLU A 243 0.42 -18.20 22.54
C GLU A 243 -0.40 -16.93 22.78
N ARG A 244 -0.60 -16.64 24.06
CA ARG A 244 -1.40 -15.49 24.52
C ARG A 244 -0.67 -14.17 24.25
N GLY A 245 -1.37 -13.21 23.65
CA GLY A 245 -0.81 -11.91 23.29
C GLY A 245 0.06 -11.94 22.02
N ALA A 246 0.10 -13.06 21.29
CA ALA A 246 0.94 -13.19 20.09
C ALA A 246 0.42 -12.41 18.87
N GLY A 247 -0.69 -11.71 18.99
CA GLY A 247 -1.40 -11.07 17.90
C GLY A 247 -1.86 -9.66 18.20
N GLY A 248 -2.91 -9.22 17.52
CA GLY A 248 -3.48 -7.88 17.65
C GLY A 248 -4.74 -7.66 16.81
N PRO A 249 -5.37 -6.49 16.95
CA PRO A 249 -6.55 -6.16 16.16
C PRO A 249 -6.18 -5.84 14.71
N ILE A 250 -7.11 -6.15 13.80
CA ILE A 250 -7.11 -5.69 12.41
C ILE A 250 -8.33 -4.78 12.25
N LEU A 251 -8.12 -3.51 11.91
CA LEU A 251 -9.18 -2.59 11.55
C LEU A 251 -9.29 -2.52 10.02
N ILE A 252 -10.48 -2.79 9.50
CA ILE A 252 -10.74 -2.82 8.07
C ILE A 252 -11.50 -1.53 7.70
N LYS A 253 -10.85 -0.66 6.92
CA LYS A 253 -11.30 0.70 6.65
C LYS A 253 -11.46 0.96 5.16
N ASP A 254 -12.22 1.98 4.80
CA ASP A 254 -12.19 2.50 3.42
C ASP A 254 -10.84 3.20 3.17
N PHE A 255 -10.39 3.22 1.92
CA PHE A 255 -9.04 3.69 1.58
C PHE A 255 -8.80 5.17 1.92
N ASP A 256 -9.87 5.96 1.96
CA ASP A 256 -9.92 7.40 2.23
C ASP A 256 -10.34 7.74 3.67
N ASP A 257 -10.48 6.74 4.54
CA ASP A 257 -10.78 6.94 5.96
C ASP A 257 -9.62 7.73 6.64
N SER A 258 -9.97 8.76 7.40
CA SER A 258 -9.02 9.60 8.15
C SER A 258 -8.59 9.00 9.49
N ASP A 259 -9.30 7.99 9.99
CA ASP A 259 -9.01 7.29 11.24
C ASP A 259 -8.05 6.10 11.05
N LYS A 260 -7.13 6.22 10.09
CA LYS A 260 -6.01 5.30 9.87
C LYS A 260 -4.77 6.07 9.39
N PRO A 261 -3.56 5.53 9.60
CA PRO A 261 -2.37 6.23 9.17
C PRO A 261 -2.24 6.18 7.64
N ASN A 262 -1.46 7.12 7.08
CA ASN A 262 -0.99 7.05 5.71
C ASN A 262 0.08 5.94 5.60
N GLN A 263 -0.38 4.70 5.47
CA GLN A 263 0.45 3.51 5.54
C GLN A 263 1.37 3.37 4.33
N ARG A 264 2.64 3.12 4.60
CA ARG A 264 3.60 2.63 3.62
C ARG A 264 3.27 1.18 3.29
N THR A 265 2.78 1.00 2.08
CA THR A 265 2.27 -0.28 1.60
C THR A 265 3.20 -0.86 0.56
N ASP A 266 3.55 -2.14 0.70
CA ASP A 266 4.33 -2.84 -0.32
C ASP A 266 3.37 -3.62 -1.23
N ILE A 267 3.47 -3.42 -2.54
CA ILE A 267 2.64 -4.13 -3.53
C ILE A 267 3.48 -5.16 -4.26
N LEU A 268 2.99 -6.40 -4.26
CA LEU A 268 3.50 -7.51 -5.03
C LEU A 268 2.74 -7.62 -6.36
N LEU A 269 3.45 -7.45 -7.46
CA LEU A 269 2.96 -7.68 -8.81
C LEU A 269 3.34 -9.11 -9.21
N THR A 270 2.37 -10.00 -9.36
CA THR A 270 2.60 -11.36 -9.87
C THR A 270 2.12 -11.45 -11.31
N PHE A 271 2.95 -11.93 -12.22
CA PHE A 271 2.62 -12.08 -13.64
C PHE A 271 3.13 -13.41 -14.22
N SER A 272 2.60 -13.82 -15.37
CA SER A 272 3.05 -15.01 -16.08
C SER A 272 3.66 -14.70 -17.45
N PHE A 273 4.57 -15.59 -17.87
CA PHE A 273 5.23 -15.59 -19.17
C PHE A 273 5.68 -17.01 -19.57
N GLY A 274 5.74 -17.28 -20.88
CA GLY A 274 6.35 -18.48 -21.45
C GLY A 274 5.38 -19.63 -21.77
N GLN A 275 5.94 -20.68 -22.38
CA GLN A 275 5.30 -21.97 -22.67
C GLN A 275 6.32 -23.09 -22.36
N PRO A 276 6.16 -23.86 -21.27
CA PRO A 276 5.07 -23.79 -20.29
C PRO A 276 5.05 -22.46 -19.52
N GLU A 277 3.87 -22.05 -19.05
CA GLU A 277 3.72 -20.81 -18.28
C GLU A 277 4.48 -20.88 -16.95
N LYS A 278 5.20 -19.81 -16.64
CA LYS A 278 5.93 -19.59 -15.39
C LYS A 278 5.47 -18.31 -14.73
N ALA A 279 5.51 -18.26 -13.39
CA ALA A 279 5.14 -17.08 -12.61
C ALA A 279 6.39 -16.28 -12.21
N TYR A 280 6.27 -14.95 -12.22
CA TYR A 280 7.32 -14.01 -11.87
C TYR A 280 6.76 -12.92 -10.96
N GLN A 281 7.64 -12.33 -10.13
CA GLN A 281 7.23 -11.30 -9.18
C GLN A 281 8.11 -10.05 -9.23
N ILE A 282 7.45 -8.89 -9.03
CA ILE A 282 8.08 -7.59 -8.81
C ILE A 282 7.47 -6.99 -7.55
N LEU A 283 8.31 -6.49 -6.66
CA LEU A 283 7.90 -5.81 -5.44
C LEU A 283 8.04 -4.29 -5.61
N VAL A 284 6.95 -3.55 -5.43
CA VAL A 284 6.92 -2.09 -5.42
C VAL A 284 6.74 -1.65 -3.97
N LYS A 285 7.79 -1.11 -3.36
CA LYS A 285 7.84 -0.81 -1.93
C LYS A 285 7.39 0.61 -1.60
N ASP A 286 6.94 0.77 -0.36
CA ASP A 286 6.66 2.05 0.28
C ASP A 286 5.75 2.94 -0.58
N ILE A 287 4.59 2.39 -0.94
CA ILE A 287 3.52 3.12 -1.59
C ILE A 287 2.74 3.89 -0.54
N ILE A 288 2.57 5.18 -0.76
CA ILE A 288 1.82 6.09 0.11
C ILE A 288 0.72 6.79 -0.67
N SER A 289 -0.36 7.11 0.04
CA SER A 289 -1.48 7.87 -0.51
C SER A 289 -1.15 9.36 -0.49
N THR A 290 -1.43 10.07 -1.59
CA THR A 290 -1.30 11.53 -1.67
C THR A 290 -2.60 12.14 -2.21
N PRO A 291 -2.83 13.45 -2.01
CA PRO A 291 -3.97 14.14 -2.63
C PRO A 291 -3.99 14.06 -4.17
N TRP A 292 -2.88 13.70 -4.82
CA TRP A 292 -2.76 13.57 -6.27
C TRP A 292 -2.76 12.11 -6.76
N GLY A 293 -2.96 11.16 -5.84
CA GLY A 293 -2.93 9.72 -6.10
C GLY A 293 -1.78 9.00 -5.38
N GLU A 294 -1.78 7.68 -5.50
CA GLU A 294 -0.74 6.85 -4.90
C GLU A 294 0.61 7.05 -5.59
N VAL A 295 1.69 7.08 -4.80
CA VAL A 295 3.06 7.10 -5.31
C VAL A 295 3.92 6.09 -4.57
N PHE A 296 4.88 5.47 -5.25
CA PHE A 296 5.91 4.66 -4.61
C PHE A 296 7.13 5.51 -4.25
N CYS A 297 7.72 5.21 -3.09
CA CYS A 297 8.86 5.95 -2.55
C CYS A 297 10.20 5.23 -2.70
N GLU A 298 10.18 3.94 -3.06
CA GLU A 298 11.39 3.12 -3.22
C GLU A 298 11.52 2.51 -4.63
N ARG A 299 12.72 2.02 -4.94
CA ARG A 299 12.99 1.35 -6.22
C ARG A 299 12.25 0.01 -6.25
N PRO A 300 11.52 -0.32 -7.34
CA PRO A 300 10.97 -1.65 -7.50
C PRO A 300 12.07 -2.71 -7.50
N GLU A 301 11.76 -3.87 -6.95
CA GLU A 301 12.66 -5.00 -6.83
C GLU A 301 12.17 -6.16 -7.69
N TRP A 302 13.06 -6.73 -8.51
CA TRP A 302 12.81 -7.94 -9.26
C TRP A 302 13.00 -9.15 -8.33
N LEU A 303 11.93 -9.90 -8.08
CA LEU A 303 12.00 -11.12 -7.27
C LEU A 303 12.23 -12.39 -8.11
N GLY A 304 12.09 -12.30 -9.43
CA GLY A 304 12.37 -13.40 -10.34
C GLY A 304 11.26 -14.42 -10.47
N GLU A 305 11.64 -15.57 -11.03
CA GLU A 305 10.76 -16.73 -11.19
C GLU A 305 10.40 -17.30 -9.81
N VAL A 306 9.11 -17.55 -9.61
CA VAL A 306 8.58 -18.13 -8.37
C VAL A 306 7.68 -19.33 -8.71
N PRO A 307 7.52 -20.30 -7.79
CA PRO A 307 6.40 -21.23 -7.87
C PRO A 307 5.09 -20.46 -7.97
N LEU A 308 4.12 -20.97 -8.74
CA LEU A 308 2.80 -20.32 -8.86
C LEU A 308 2.23 -20.05 -7.45
N PRO A 309 2.06 -18.77 -7.06
CA PRO A 309 1.62 -18.46 -5.71
C PRO A 309 0.24 -19.04 -5.41
N ARG A 310 0.05 -19.49 -4.17
CA ARG A 310 -1.24 -19.99 -3.69
C ARG A 310 -2.35 -18.98 -3.97
N GLY A 311 -3.49 -19.48 -4.44
CA GLY A 311 -4.67 -18.68 -4.78
C GLY A 311 -4.67 -18.14 -6.21
N LEU A 312 -3.57 -18.28 -6.95
CA LEU A 312 -3.47 -17.88 -8.34
C LEU A 312 -3.56 -19.09 -9.27
N ASN A 313 -3.96 -18.84 -10.51
CA ASN A 313 -3.98 -19.83 -11.57
C ASN A 313 -3.45 -19.22 -12.88
N PHE A 314 -2.96 -20.08 -13.78
CA PHE A 314 -2.62 -19.69 -15.15
C PHE A 314 -3.85 -19.75 -16.08
N SER A 315 -5.01 -20.15 -15.59
CA SER A 315 -6.23 -20.21 -16.39
C SER A 315 -6.86 -18.81 -16.53
N ARG A 316 -7.87 -18.66 -17.38
CA ARG A 316 -8.65 -17.42 -17.49
C ARG A 316 -9.93 -17.54 -16.71
#